data_AF-A0A420HFY4-F1
#
_entry.id   AF-A0A420HFY4-F1
#
_cell.length_a   1.000
_cell.length_b   1.000
_cell.length_c   1.000
_cell.angle_alpha   90.00
_cell.angle_beta   90.00
_cell.angle_gamma   90.00
#
_symmetry.space_group_name_H-M   'P 1'
#
loop_
_entity.id
_entity.type
_entity.pdbx_description
1 polymer ?
#
loop_
_entity_poly.entity_id
_entity_poly.type
_entity_poly.pdbx_seq_one_letter_code
_entity_poly.pdbx_strand_id
1 'polypeptide(L)'
;MSNFQPLQDIIQYEPSYNGHEYATHSQCETTRYAFLDTHRSKSDACKMSINQILKAENLFDTRIKFIKTDGEALFKSKKWVDFINSK
;
A
#
# COMPACT_ATOMS: atom_id res chain seq x y z
N MET A 1 22.56 1.80 6.91
CA MET A 1 21.41 1.69 5.99
C MET A 1 20.19 2.18 6.74
N SER A 2 19.57 3.28 6.31
CA SER A 2 18.30 3.72 6.90
C SER A 2 17.23 2.65 6.62
N ASN A 3 16.52 2.23 7.66
CA ASN A 3 15.48 1.21 7.55
C ASN A 3 14.26 1.79 6.83
N PHE A 4 14.21 1.64 5.50
CA PHE A 4 13.01 1.94 4.72
C PHE A 4 12.02 0.79 4.88
N GLN A 5 11.08 0.96 5.82
CA GLN A 5 10.06 -0.02 6.16
C GLN A 5 8.67 0.62 6.02
N PRO A 6 8.00 0.43 4.87
CA PRO A 6 6.62 0.85 4.69
C PRO A 6 5.65 0.08 5.60
N LEU A 7 4.64 0.81 6.08
CA LEU A 7 3.44 0.29 6.70
C LEU A 7 2.29 0.50 5.70
N GLN A 8 1.46 -0.52 5.50
CA GLN A 8 0.28 -0.45 4.64
C GLN A 8 -0.99 -0.91 5.34
N ASP A 9 -2.08 -0.21 5.08
CA ASP A 9 -3.41 -0.51 5.59
C ASP A 9 -4.49 -0.23 4.53
N ILE A 10 -5.66 -0.82 4.74
CA ILE A 10 -6.85 -0.59 3.93
C ILE A 10 -7.94 -0.03 4.84
N ILE A 11 -8.36 1.19 4.56
CA ILE A 11 -9.32 1.92 5.39
C ILE A 11 -10.66 1.95 4.65
N GLN A 12 -11.71 1.43 5.30
CA GLN A 12 -13.09 1.66 4.85
C GLN A 12 -13.64 2.92 5.53
N TYR A 13 -14.38 3.74 4.79
CA TYR A 13 -15.01 4.96 5.30
C TYR A 13 -16.36 5.21 4.62
N GLU A 14 -17.15 6.15 5.16
CA GLU A 14 -18.41 6.55 4.55
C GLU A 14 -18.18 7.10 3.13
N PRO A 15 -18.98 6.70 2.13
CA PRO A 15 -18.77 7.13 0.76
C PRO A 15 -18.62 8.64 0.63
N SER A 16 -17.51 9.07 0.05
CA SER A 16 -17.26 10.49 -0.24
C SER A 16 -18.01 10.94 -1.50
N TYR A 17 -17.96 12.23 -1.83
CA TYR A 17 -18.71 12.82 -2.95
C TYR A 17 -18.46 12.15 -4.32
N ASN A 18 -17.32 11.47 -4.50
CA ASN A 18 -16.96 10.77 -5.74
C ASN A 18 -17.36 9.27 -5.73
N GLY A 19 -18.05 8.83 -4.67
CA GLY A 19 -18.47 7.45 -4.43
C GLY A 19 -17.35 6.53 -3.94
N HIS A 20 -16.19 7.05 -3.56
CA HIS A 20 -15.11 6.25 -2.99
C HIS A 20 -15.42 5.99 -1.52
N GLU A 21 -15.29 4.72 -1.11
CA GLU A 21 -15.59 4.23 0.23
C GLU A 21 -14.42 3.44 0.84
N TYR A 22 -13.33 3.28 0.08
CA TYR A 22 -12.10 2.64 0.52
C TYR A 22 -10.87 3.50 0.19
N ALA A 23 -9.83 3.35 1.00
CA ALA A 23 -8.53 3.94 0.79
C ALA A 23 -7.45 2.90 1.03
N THR A 24 -6.41 2.92 0.20
CA THR A 24 -5.16 2.22 0.48
C THR A 24 -4.13 3.26 0.88
N HIS A 25 -3.53 3.06 2.04
CA HIS A 25 -2.57 3.98 2.60
C HIS A 25 -1.23 3.28 2.80
N SER A 26 -0.16 4.02 2.52
CA SER A 26 1.22 3.61 2.75
C SER A 26 1.95 4.73 3.46
N GLN A 27 2.69 4.42 4.53
CA GLN A 27 3.56 5.38 5.18
C GLN A 27 4.90 4.77 5.56
N CYS A 28 5.94 5.60 5.71
CA CYS A 28 7.20 5.19 6.30
C CYS A 28 7.73 6.28 7.22
N GLU A 29 7.96 5.96 8.49
CA GLU A 29 8.42 6.92 9.49
C GLU A 29 9.83 7.48 9.18
N THR A 30 10.71 6.62 8.67
CA THR A 30 12.11 6.97 8.37
C THR A 30 12.22 8.07 7.32
N THR A 31 11.43 7.99 6.26
CA THR A 31 11.43 8.93 5.13
C THR A 31 10.30 9.94 5.20
N ARG A 32 9.37 9.76 6.15
CA ARG A 32 8.17 10.59 6.39
C ARG A 32 7.27 10.75 5.16
N TYR A 33 7.28 9.80 4.23
CA TYR A 33 6.31 9.80 3.14
C TYR A 33 4.98 9.20 3.61
N ALA A 34 3.91 9.67 2.98
CA ALA A 34 2.61 9.04 3.02
C ALA A 34 1.98 9.08 1.62
N PHE A 35 1.42 7.96 1.19
CA PHE A 35 0.56 7.87 0.01
C PHE A 35 -0.83 7.42 0.43
N LEU A 36 -1.84 8.03 -0.18
CA LEU A 36 -3.24 7.70 0.04
C LEU A 36 -3.93 7.67 -1.32
N ASP A 37 -4.40 6.51 -1.74
CA ASP A 37 -5.20 6.33 -2.95
C ASP A 37 -6.60 5.88 -2.55
N THR A 38 -7.60 6.68 -2.91
CA THR A 38 -9.01 6.36 -2.66
C THR A 38 -9.61 5.60 -3.84
N HIS A 39 -10.51 4.66 -3.55
CA HIS A 39 -11.15 3.83 -4.57
C HIS A 39 -12.56 3.41 -4.15
N ARG A 40 -13.36 2.98 -5.14
CA ARG A 40 -14.78 2.64 -4.97
C ARG A 40 -15.01 1.23 -4.45
N SER A 41 -14.04 0.34 -4.52
CA SER A 41 -14.21 -1.06 -4.14
C SER A 41 -12.96 -1.59 -3.48
N LYS A 42 -13.13 -2.38 -2.40
CA LYS A 42 -12.03 -3.08 -1.73
C LYS A 42 -11.20 -3.95 -2.68
N SER A 43 -11.78 -4.40 -3.79
CA SER A 43 -11.06 -5.19 -4.81
C SER A 43 -9.93 -4.42 -5.51
N ASP A 44 -10.00 -3.08 -5.56
CA ASP A 44 -8.97 -2.22 -6.15
C ASP A 44 -7.73 -2.07 -5.25
N ALA A 45 -7.85 -2.32 -3.95
CA ALA A 45 -6.79 -2.07 -2.96
C ALA A 45 -5.50 -2.85 -3.25
N CYS A 46 -5.57 -4.04 -3.84
CA CYS A 46 -4.39 -4.84 -4.19
C CYS A 46 -3.56 -4.12 -5.27
N LYS A 47 -4.22 -3.57 -6.29
CA LYS A 47 -3.57 -2.78 -7.33
C LYS A 47 -2.98 -1.50 -6.75
N MET A 48 -3.72 -0.80 -5.89
CA MET A 48 -3.25 0.45 -5.27
C MET A 48 -2.04 0.23 -4.36
N SER A 49 -2.07 -0.82 -3.53
CA SER A 49 -0.95 -1.21 -2.66
C SER A 49 0.33 -1.47 -3.47
N ILE A 50 0.23 -2.24 -4.55
CA ILE A 50 1.36 -2.53 -5.46
C ILE A 50 1.90 -1.25 -6.10
N ASN A 51 1.01 -0.39 -6.59
CA ASN A 51 1.40 0.88 -7.21
C ASN A 51 2.11 1.82 -6.23
N GLN A 52 1.64 1.90 -4.99
CA GLN A 52 2.28 2.71 -3.95
C GLN A 52 3.69 2.20 -3.62
N ILE A 53 3.90 0.88 -3.60
CA ILE A 53 5.23 0.27 -3.42
C ILE A 53 6.17 0.68 -4.56
N LEU A 54 5.74 0.49 -5.82
CA LEU A 54 6.54 0.86 -6.99
C LEU A 54 6.87 2.35 -7.02
N LYS A 55 5.91 3.20 -6.66
CA LYS A 55 6.08 4.65 -6.56
C LYS A 55 7.10 5.02 -5.48
N ALA A 56 7.03 4.36 -4.31
CA ALA A 56 7.96 4.59 -3.22
C ALA A 56 9.39 4.16 -3.60
N GLU A 57 9.55 2.98 -4.20
CA GLU A 57 10.85 2.49 -4.69
C GLU A 57 11.49 3.47 -5.69
N ASN A 58 10.69 3.98 -6.64
CA ASN A 58 11.17 4.95 -7.61
C ASN A 58 11.53 6.30 -6.97
N LEU A 59 10.70 6.82 -6.06
CA LEU A 59 10.92 8.13 -5.43
C LEU A 59 12.18 8.16 -4.54
N PHE A 60 12.49 7.04 -3.88
CA PHE A 60 13.61 6.94 -2.95
C PHE A 60 14.82 6.19 -3.51
N ASP A 61 14.80 5.86 -4.82
CA ASP A 61 15.84 5.08 -5.51
C ASP A 61 16.29 3.86 -4.69
N THR A 62 15.31 3.06 -4.25
CA THR A 62 15.53 1.95 -3.32
C THR A 62 14.61 0.78 -3.61
N ARG A 63 14.97 -0.40 -3.09
CA ARG A 63 14.12 -1.60 -3.14
C ARG A 63 13.53 -1.88 -1.77
N ILE A 64 12.21 -2.01 -1.69
CA ILE A 64 11.51 -2.34 -0.44
C ILE A 64 11.65 -3.85 -0.20
N LYS A 65 12.25 -4.22 0.94
CA LYS A 65 12.40 -5.64 1.34
C LYS A 65 11.35 -6.10 2.35
N PHE A 66 10.83 -5.18 3.15
CA PHE A 66 9.88 -5.49 4.23
C PHE A 66 8.75 -4.50 4.21
N ILE A 67 7.52 -5.01 4.27
CA ILE A 67 6.29 -4.23 4.39
C ILE A 67 5.52 -4.81 5.55
N LYS A 68 5.08 -3.96 6.48
CA LYS A 68 4.16 -4.37 7.54
C LYS A 68 2.74 -4.01 7.12
N THR A 69 1.80 -4.91 7.37
CA THR A 69 0.39 -4.73 7.00
C THR A 69 -0.52 -4.87 8.23
N ASP A 70 -1.72 -4.30 8.15
CA ASP A 70 -2.76 -4.35 9.20
C ASP A 70 -3.43 -5.74 9.39
N GLY A 71 -3.00 -6.75 8.62
CA GLY A 71 -3.54 -8.12 8.69
C GLY A 71 -4.76 -8.37 7.79
N GLU A 72 -5.19 -7.38 7.01
CA GLU A 72 -6.27 -7.52 6.02
C GLU A 72 -6.05 -8.72 5.08
N ALA A 73 -7.14 -9.43 4.76
CA ALA A 73 -7.09 -10.67 3.98
C ALA A 73 -6.48 -10.47 2.58
N LEU A 74 -6.60 -9.25 2.04
CA LEU A 74 -6.03 -8.88 0.76
C LEU A 74 -4.50 -9.04 0.70
N PHE A 75 -3.80 -8.79 1.80
CA PHE A 75 -2.34 -8.97 1.90
C PHE A 75 -1.91 -10.45 1.94
N LYS A 76 -2.88 -11.37 1.97
CA LYS A 76 -2.68 -12.82 1.81
C LYS A 76 -3.13 -13.32 0.43
N SER A 77 -3.63 -12.43 -0.43
CA SER A 77 -4.05 -12.79 -1.78
C SER A 77 -2.85 -13.25 -2.61
N LYS A 78 -3.06 -14.27 -3.44
CA LYS A 78 -2.01 -14.82 -4.32
C LYS A 78 -1.30 -13.73 -5.11
N LYS A 79 -2.06 -12.83 -5.73
CA LYS A 79 -1.51 -11.72 -6.53
C LYS A 79 -0.55 -10.83 -5.73
N TRP A 80 -0.91 -10.49 -4.50
CA TRP A 80 -0.08 -9.62 -3.66
C TRP A 80 1.17 -10.36 -3.18
N VAL A 81 1.02 -11.60 -2.72
CA VAL A 81 2.13 -12.46 -2.28
C VAL A 81 3.12 -12.72 -3.41
N ASP A 82 2.62 -13.05 -4.62
CA ASP A 82 3.46 -13.26 -5.80
C ASP A 82 4.27 -11.99 -6.15
N PHE A 83 3.66 -10.80 -6.02
CA PHE A 83 4.37 -9.55 -6.22
C PHE A 83 5.47 -9.33 -5.17
N ILE A 84 5.19 -9.49 -3.88
CA ILE A 84 6.19 -9.32 -2.82
C ILE A 84 7.32 -10.33 -2.94
N ASN A 85 7.02 -11.59 -3.27
CA ASN A 85 8.03 -12.62 -3.46
C ASN A 85 8.91 -12.40 -4.71
N SER A 86 8.49 -11.52 -5.64
CA SER A 86 9.31 -11.09 -6.78
C SER A 86 10.27 -9.94 -6.47
N LYS A 87 10.17 -9.35 -5.26
CA LYS A 87 11.05 -8.27 -4.77
C LYS A 87 12.32 -8.82 -4.10
#